data_AF-A0A2V9BA98-F1
#
_entry.id   AF-A0A2V9BA98-F1
#
_cell.length_a   1.000
_cell.length_b   1.000
_cell.length_c   1.000
_cell.angle_alpha   90.00
_cell.angle_beta   90.00
_cell.angle_gamma   90.00
#
_symmetry.space_group_name_H-M   'P 1'
#
loop_
_entity.id
_entity.type
_entity.pdbx_description
1 polymer ?
#
loop_
_entity_poly.entity_id
_entity_poly.type
_entity_poly.pdbx_seq_one_letter_code
_entity_poly.pdbx_strand_id
1 'polypeptide(L)'
;MRRKYFGGARRPLCRRDFSLNAIAISLNPASRGLLLDPTNGLSDIERGEVRALTIHSFTNQPVRLLRVLRFAARMGFKLEQRTQEWLELAMERDLHHSITPEDAGGELRALAREEQPSGTLKSWEEHGLMEIVHPVLAKKKPDYEAINQLSKVRDDLMMAGLRPRLATPMLLAILGRLKDREQSSLLGKLGFRAAETDAILSFVEDAEASAKELSGKKLNAPIDAYKFIEKLPVDRLGYLLAETRNSAALSKIKAYLNKWRPLRAGIGTVREELTRIGMPEGPKFDAVVEQMFALQLNGRGKTPEEREKTLRKLSGIKEAPKQKEAKGKEKKAGKSSEKAHDALMKMQGKPKGKPSPAAAAHKPVVKSGKPVAKAKRKK
;
A
#
# COMPACT_ATOMS: atom_id res chain seq x y z
N MET A 1 -17.03 45.35 0.90
CA MET A 1 -16.60 44.66 -0.35
C MET A 1 -16.49 43.11 -0.27
N ARG A 2 -16.76 42.43 0.86
CA ARG A 2 -16.49 40.97 1.04
C ARG A 2 -17.47 39.98 0.38
N ARG A 3 -18.61 40.41 -0.17
CA ARG A 3 -19.66 39.51 -0.71
C ARG A 3 -19.54 39.17 -2.21
N LYS A 4 -18.83 39.96 -3.02
CA LYS A 4 -18.89 39.83 -4.49
C LYS A 4 -18.11 38.65 -5.08
N TYR A 5 -17.09 38.12 -4.40
CA TYR A 5 -16.25 37.04 -4.94
C TYR A 5 -16.70 35.61 -4.57
N PHE A 6 -17.56 35.44 -3.55
CA PHE A 6 -18.00 34.11 -3.10
C PHE A 6 -19.31 33.63 -3.75
N GLY A 7 -20.16 34.56 -4.24
CA GLY A 7 -21.41 34.20 -4.91
C GLY A 7 -21.22 33.38 -6.20
N GLY A 8 -20.03 33.46 -6.81
CA GLY A 8 -19.66 32.71 -8.02
C GLY A 8 -19.34 31.23 -7.75
N ALA A 9 -18.61 30.90 -6.68
CA ALA A 9 -18.16 29.54 -6.41
C ALA A 9 -19.28 28.59 -5.91
N ARG A 10 -20.35 29.14 -5.34
CA ARG A 10 -21.49 28.36 -4.84
C ARG A 10 -22.25 27.63 -5.95
N ARG A 11 -22.49 28.29 -7.10
CA ARG A 11 -23.30 27.70 -8.18
C ARG A 11 -22.63 26.49 -8.86
N PRO A 12 -21.32 26.51 -9.15
CA PRO A 12 -20.61 25.33 -9.64
C PRO A 12 -20.63 24.15 -8.66
N LEU A 13 -20.48 24.41 -7.35
CA LEU A 13 -20.52 23.34 -6.34
C LEU A 13 -21.90 22.67 -6.25
N CYS A 14 -22.98 23.44 -6.33
CA CYS A 14 -24.34 22.89 -6.32
C CYS A 14 -24.73 22.10 -7.59
N ARG A 15 -23.92 22.15 -8.66
CA ARG A 15 -24.12 21.38 -9.90
C ARG A 15 -23.35 20.06 -9.94
N ARG A 16 -22.53 19.78 -8.91
CA ARG A 16 -21.81 18.52 -8.77
C ARG A 16 -22.77 17.35 -8.50
N ASP A 17 -22.21 16.17 -8.44
CA ASP A 17 -22.96 14.93 -8.25
C ASP A 17 -23.41 14.74 -6.80
N PHE A 18 -22.44 14.69 -5.87
CA PHE A 18 -22.65 14.36 -4.47
C PHE A 18 -22.11 15.47 -3.55
N SER A 19 -22.71 15.59 -2.37
CA SER A 19 -22.35 16.59 -1.35
C SER A 19 -20.88 16.50 -0.93
N LEU A 20 -20.36 15.29 -0.71
CA LEU A 20 -18.96 15.03 -0.39
C LEU A 20 -17.99 15.52 -1.49
N ASN A 21 -18.44 15.57 -2.74
CA ASN A 21 -17.65 16.11 -3.87
C ASN A 21 -17.87 17.61 -4.05
N ALA A 22 -18.78 18.24 -3.30
CA ALA A 22 -19.18 19.65 -3.44
C ALA A 22 -18.54 20.56 -2.37
N ILE A 23 -17.37 20.17 -1.87
CA ILE A 23 -16.54 20.91 -0.92
C ILE A 23 -15.36 21.54 -1.66
N ALA A 24 -14.99 22.77 -1.30
CA ALA A 24 -13.81 23.45 -1.86
C ALA A 24 -12.99 24.15 -0.78
N ILE A 25 -11.69 24.31 -1.02
CA ILE A 25 -10.79 25.12 -0.19
C ILE A 25 -10.26 26.26 -1.05
N SER A 26 -10.34 27.49 -0.54
CA SER A 26 -9.83 28.65 -1.27
C SER A 26 -8.30 28.67 -1.25
N LEU A 27 -7.70 28.89 -2.43
CA LEU A 27 -6.26 29.03 -2.62
C LEU A 27 -5.81 30.51 -2.78
N ASN A 28 -6.76 31.44 -2.82
CA ASN A 28 -6.48 32.86 -2.97
C ASN A 28 -5.66 33.37 -1.78
N PRO A 29 -4.64 34.22 -1.96
CA PRO A 29 -3.82 34.73 -0.86
C PRO A 29 -4.64 35.34 0.30
N ALA A 30 -5.68 36.10 -0.03
CA ALA A 30 -6.53 36.79 0.95
C ALA A 30 -7.51 35.87 1.72
N SER A 31 -7.73 34.64 1.26
CA SER A 31 -8.69 33.70 1.86
C SER A 31 -8.14 32.27 1.88
N ARG A 32 -6.82 32.12 1.88
CA ARG A 32 -6.14 30.83 1.74
C ARG A 32 -6.54 29.91 2.90
N GLY A 33 -6.98 28.70 2.58
CA GLY A 33 -7.43 27.73 3.57
C GLY A 33 -8.89 27.87 3.99
N LEU A 34 -9.63 28.87 3.48
CA LEU A 34 -11.06 28.99 3.77
C LEU A 34 -11.85 27.82 3.13
N LEU A 35 -12.55 27.06 3.96
CA LEU A 35 -13.45 25.98 3.54
C LEU A 35 -14.76 26.55 3.01
N LEU A 36 -15.18 26.07 1.86
CA LEU A 36 -16.43 26.38 1.17
C LEU A 36 -17.23 25.09 1.02
N ASP A 37 -18.23 24.92 1.89
CA ASP A 37 -19.13 23.77 1.87
C ASP A 37 -20.60 24.25 1.85
N PRO A 38 -21.11 24.68 0.70
CA PRO A 38 -22.48 25.19 0.59
C PRO A 38 -23.55 24.09 0.70
N THR A 39 -23.15 22.83 0.62
CA THR A 39 -24.04 21.66 0.59
C THR A 39 -24.02 20.89 1.91
N ASN A 40 -23.15 21.24 2.85
CA ASN A 40 -22.91 20.52 4.10
C ASN A 40 -22.40 19.08 3.85
N GLY A 41 -21.51 18.91 2.86
CA GLY A 41 -20.89 17.64 2.53
C GLY A 41 -19.94 17.12 3.61
N LEU A 42 -19.32 18.00 4.40
CA LEU A 42 -18.44 17.58 5.50
C LEU A 42 -19.23 16.78 6.55
N SER A 43 -20.45 17.24 6.87
CA SER A 43 -21.33 16.52 7.78
C SER A 43 -21.76 15.16 7.24
N ASP A 44 -21.88 14.99 5.92
CA ASP A 44 -22.23 13.70 5.33
C ASP A 44 -21.04 12.74 5.37
N ILE A 45 -19.82 13.26 5.18
CA ILE A 45 -18.58 12.49 5.36
C ILE A 45 -18.46 12.01 6.81
N GLU A 46 -18.74 12.88 7.79
CA GLU A 46 -18.74 12.50 9.21
C GLU A 46 -19.78 11.42 9.55
N ARG A 47 -20.92 11.41 8.85
CA ARG A 47 -21.97 10.40 9.00
C ARG A 47 -21.72 9.11 8.21
N GLY A 48 -20.76 9.14 7.28
CA GLY A 48 -20.52 8.04 6.35
C GLY A 48 -21.64 7.86 5.34
N GLU A 49 -22.18 8.96 4.81
CA GLU A 49 -23.31 8.97 3.88
C GLU A 49 -22.90 9.54 2.51
N VAL A 50 -23.41 8.92 1.43
CA VAL A 50 -23.35 9.47 0.07
C VAL A 50 -24.70 10.07 -0.25
N ARG A 51 -24.74 11.41 -0.35
CA ARG A 51 -25.96 12.18 -0.64
C ARG A 51 -25.89 12.86 -1.99
N ALA A 52 -26.88 12.63 -2.84
CA ALA A 52 -27.06 13.36 -4.10
C ALA A 52 -27.58 14.78 -3.83
N LEU A 53 -27.09 15.77 -4.60
CA LEU A 53 -27.42 17.18 -4.33
C LEU A 53 -28.85 17.58 -4.70
N THR A 54 -29.46 16.91 -5.68
CA THR A 54 -30.78 17.27 -6.22
C THR A 54 -31.55 16.02 -6.62
N ILE A 55 -32.88 16.08 -6.57
CA ILE A 55 -33.77 15.01 -7.06
C ILE A 55 -33.55 14.68 -8.54
N HIS A 56 -33.09 15.66 -9.33
CA HIS A 56 -32.81 15.50 -10.75
C HIS A 56 -31.38 15.00 -11.03
N SER A 57 -30.60 14.63 -10.00
CA SER A 57 -29.21 14.21 -10.18
C SER A 57 -29.10 13.02 -11.13
N PHE A 58 -29.94 11.99 -10.97
CA PHE A 58 -29.91 10.80 -11.81
C PHE A 58 -30.61 11.02 -13.15
N THR A 59 -31.68 11.82 -13.21
CA THR A 59 -32.36 12.12 -14.48
C THR A 59 -31.51 12.97 -15.42
N ASN A 60 -30.73 13.92 -14.88
CA ASN A 60 -29.88 14.78 -15.69
C ASN A 60 -28.60 14.08 -16.14
N GLN A 61 -28.07 13.17 -15.34
CA GLN A 61 -26.85 12.41 -15.63
C GLN A 61 -27.00 10.96 -15.12
N PRO A 62 -27.59 10.07 -15.93
CA PRO A 62 -27.85 8.68 -15.56
C PRO A 62 -26.60 7.90 -15.15
N VAL A 63 -25.42 8.24 -15.70
CA VAL A 63 -24.13 7.65 -15.27
C VAL A 63 -23.85 7.78 -13.77
N ARG A 64 -24.50 8.74 -13.08
CA ARG A 64 -24.38 8.90 -11.63
C ARG A 64 -24.94 7.70 -10.85
N LEU A 65 -25.77 6.85 -11.46
CA LEU A 65 -26.22 5.58 -10.88
C LEU A 65 -25.03 4.63 -10.64
N LEU A 66 -24.17 4.45 -11.65
CA LEU A 66 -22.93 3.67 -11.50
C LEU A 66 -21.99 4.32 -10.47
N ARG A 67 -21.87 5.65 -10.56
CA ARG A 67 -20.94 6.44 -9.75
C ARG A 67 -21.30 6.47 -8.26
N VAL A 68 -22.59 6.58 -7.92
CA VAL A 68 -23.03 6.65 -6.51
C VAL A 68 -22.71 5.35 -5.79
N LEU A 69 -22.95 4.21 -6.44
CA LEU A 69 -22.63 2.89 -5.90
C LEU A 69 -21.12 2.67 -5.78
N ARG A 70 -20.34 3.17 -6.76
CA ARG A 70 -18.87 3.15 -6.68
C ARG A 70 -18.36 3.96 -5.49
N PHE A 71 -18.88 5.17 -5.27
CA PHE A 71 -18.48 5.99 -4.13
C PHE A 71 -18.89 5.37 -2.78
N ALA A 72 -20.12 4.85 -2.68
CA ALA A 72 -20.58 4.15 -1.48
C ALA A 72 -19.67 2.97 -1.15
N ALA A 73 -19.38 2.10 -2.12
CA ALA A 73 -18.50 0.96 -1.95
C ALA A 73 -17.05 1.36 -1.63
N ARG A 74 -16.50 2.36 -2.33
CA ARG A 74 -15.12 2.86 -2.13
C ARG A 74 -14.91 3.38 -0.72
N MET A 75 -15.84 4.16 -0.20
CA MET A 75 -15.71 4.80 1.11
C MET A 75 -16.24 3.94 2.26
N GLY A 76 -16.92 2.82 1.95
CA GLY A 76 -17.67 2.05 2.95
C GLY A 76 -18.86 2.83 3.52
N PHE A 77 -19.40 3.77 2.74
CA PHE A 77 -20.50 4.65 3.13
C PHE A 77 -21.84 4.04 2.73
N LYS A 78 -22.90 4.48 3.40
CA LYS A 78 -24.28 4.16 3.02
C LYS A 78 -24.86 5.26 2.14
N LEU A 79 -25.88 4.95 1.35
CA LEU A 79 -26.65 5.99 0.68
C LEU A 79 -27.53 6.71 1.71
N GLU A 80 -27.60 8.04 1.60
CA GLU A 80 -28.59 8.80 2.36
C GLU A 80 -30.00 8.39 1.93
N GLN A 81 -30.95 8.38 2.86
CA GLN A 81 -32.27 7.79 2.66
C GLN A 81 -32.99 8.28 1.40
N ARG A 82 -33.03 9.60 1.15
CA ARG A 82 -33.65 10.13 -0.07
C ARG A 82 -32.87 9.80 -1.32
N THR A 83 -31.55 9.76 -1.23
CA THR A 83 -30.67 9.35 -2.34
C THR A 83 -30.91 7.89 -2.72
N GLN A 84 -31.17 7.02 -1.74
CA GLN A 84 -31.60 5.64 -1.97
C GLN A 84 -32.97 5.58 -2.66
N GLU A 85 -33.97 6.32 -2.15
CA GLU A 85 -35.30 6.40 -2.78
C GLU A 85 -35.22 6.90 -4.24
N TRP A 86 -34.34 7.88 -4.52
CA TRP A 86 -34.13 8.39 -5.88
C TRP A 86 -33.38 7.40 -6.77
N LEU A 87 -32.48 6.59 -6.21
CA LEU A 87 -31.83 5.51 -6.94
C LEU A 87 -32.87 4.47 -7.36
N GLU A 88 -33.69 4.01 -6.42
CA GLU A 88 -34.76 3.03 -6.66
C GLU A 88 -35.75 3.53 -7.71
N LEU A 89 -36.28 4.74 -7.55
CA LEU A 89 -37.17 5.37 -8.54
C LEU A 89 -36.50 5.51 -9.91
N ALA A 90 -35.19 5.77 -9.96
CA ALA A 90 -34.47 5.87 -11.21
C ALA A 90 -34.35 4.51 -11.91
N MET A 91 -34.13 3.44 -11.14
CA MET A 91 -34.10 2.07 -11.63
C MET A 91 -35.48 1.62 -12.13
N GLU A 92 -36.55 1.91 -11.39
CA GLU A 92 -37.94 1.61 -11.79
C GLU A 92 -38.36 2.30 -13.09
N ARG A 93 -37.77 3.44 -13.41
CA ARG A 93 -38.02 4.21 -14.63
C ARG A 93 -37.05 3.87 -15.76
N ASP A 94 -36.27 2.81 -15.61
CA ASP A 94 -35.31 2.34 -16.61
C ASP A 94 -34.30 3.39 -17.07
N LEU A 95 -33.98 4.39 -16.22
CA LEU A 95 -33.03 5.46 -16.56
C LEU A 95 -31.64 4.90 -16.87
N HIS A 96 -31.30 3.75 -16.31
CA HIS A 96 -30.04 3.07 -16.56
C HIS A 96 -29.84 2.67 -18.03
N HIS A 97 -30.89 2.44 -18.82
CA HIS A 97 -30.80 2.20 -20.26
C HIS A 97 -30.39 3.43 -21.08
N SER A 98 -30.53 4.64 -20.51
CA SER A 98 -30.09 5.88 -21.16
C SER A 98 -28.61 6.22 -20.91
N ILE A 99 -27.89 5.40 -20.15
CA ILE A 99 -26.44 5.54 -19.97
C ILE A 99 -25.74 5.19 -21.28
N THR A 100 -24.96 6.13 -21.82
CA THR A 100 -24.18 5.88 -23.03
C THR A 100 -23.05 4.89 -22.75
N PRO A 101 -22.66 4.05 -23.72
CA PRO A 101 -21.49 3.17 -23.58
C PRO A 101 -20.21 3.93 -23.20
N GLU A 102 -19.99 5.14 -23.73
CA GLU A 102 -18.84 5.98 -23.42
C GLU A 102 -18.83 6.44 -21.96
N ASP A 103 -19.99 6.84 -21.42
CA ASP A 103 -20.14 7.20 -20.02
C ASP A 103 -19.90 6.00 -19.09
N ALA A 104 -20.46 4.83 -19.45
CA ALA A 104 -20.22 3.58 -18.75
C ALA A 104 -18.73 3.20 -18.79
N GLY A 105 -18.06 3.43 -19.92
CA GLY A 105 -16.62 3.23 -20.08
C GLY A 105 -15.78 4.16 -19.22
N GLY A 106 -16.22 5.40 -19.01
CA GLY A 106 -15.64 6.33 -18.05
C GLY A 106 -15.69 5.79 -16.62
N GLU A 107 -16.83 5.26 -16.20
CA GLU A 107 -16.97 4.63 -14.87
C GLU A 107 -16.22 3.31 -14.77
N LEU A 108 -16.15 2.50 -15.82
CA LEU A 108 -15.36 1.26 -15.83
C LEU A 108 -13.86 1.55 -15.65
N ARG A 109 -13.33 2.60 -16.31
CA ARG A 109 -11.95 3.06 -16.09
C ARG A 109 -11.71 3.54 -14.66
N ALA A 110 -12.69 4.22 -14.07
CA ALA A 110 -12.59 4.66 -12.68
C ALA A 110 -12.60 3.45 -11.74
N LEU A 111 -13.50 2.50 -11.97
CA LEU A 111 -13.61 1.24 -11.22
C LEU A 111 -12.32 0.43 -11.26
N ALA A 112 -11.69 0.28 -12.43
CA ALA A 112 -10.43 -0.45 -12.57
C ALA A 112 -9.26 0.18 -11.77
N ARG A 113 -9.38 1.45 -11.38
CA ARG A 113 -8.39 2.17 -10.55
C ARG A 113 -8.72 2.15 -9.06
N GLU A 114 -9.90 1.65 -8.67
CA GLU A 114 -10.29 1.59 -7.26
C GLU A 114 -9.46 0.57 -6.49
N GLU A 115 -9.40 0.78 -5.17
CA GLU A 115 -8.64 -0.12 -4.30
C GLU A 115 -9.39 -1.45 -4.05
N GLN A 116 -10.71 -1.44 -4.03
CA GLN A 116 -11.51 -2.64 -3.81
C GLN A 116 -12.69 -2.66 -4.79
N PRO A 117 -12.44 -2.96 -6.09
CA PRO A 117 -13.49 -2.92 -7.11
C PRO A 117 -14.55 -4.00 -6.90
N SER A 118 -14.24 -5.10 -6.22
CA SER A 118 -15.17 -6.19 -5.91
C SER A 118 -16.45 -5.70 -5.22
N GLY A 119 -16.36 -4.74 -4.30
CA GLY A 119 -17.53 -4.19 -3.61
C GLY A 119 -18.45 -3.40 -4.55
N THR A 120 -17.86 -2.62 -5.45
CA THR A 120 -18.64 -1.87 -6.46
C THR A 120 -19.28 -2.79 -7.47
N LEU A 121 -18.56 -3.80 -7.97
CA LEU A 121 -19.08 -4.77 -8.94
C LEU A 121 -20.27 -5.55 -8.38
N LYS A 122 -20.18 -6.01 -7.12
CA LYS A 122 -21.31 -6.65 -6.45
C LYS A 122 -22.51 -5.72 -6.35
N SER A 123 -22.28 -4.46 -6.01
CA SER A 123 -23.35 -3.46 -5.94
C SER A 123 -23.98 -3.19 -7.32
N TRP A 124 -23.18 -3.13 -8.39
CA TRP A 124 -23.69 -3.02 -9.77
C TRP A 124 -24.47 -4.27 -10.19
N GLU A 125 -24.04 -5.47 -9.77
CA GLU A 125 -24.78 -6.72 -10.01
C GLU A 125 -26.13 -6.72 -9.29
N GLU A 126 -26.16 -6.34 -8.01
CA GLU A 126 -27.39 -6.29 -7.19
C GLU A 126 -28.44 -5.34 -7.77
N HIS A 127 -28.00 -4.28 -8.45
CA HIS A 127 -28.88 -3.30 -9.10
C HIS A 127 -29.06 -3.55 -10.62
N GLY A 128 -28.59 -4.68 -11.16
CA GLY A 128 -28.74 -5.00 -12.60
C GLY A 128 -27.93 -4.10 -13.55
N LEU A 129 -27.06 -3.24 -13.03
CA LEU A 129 -26.31 -2.26 -13.82
C LEU A 129 -25.17 -2.88 -14.65
N MET A 130 -24.82 -4.14 -14.38
CA MET A 130 -23.80 -4.85 -15.15
C MET A 130 -24.20 -5.08 -16.62
N GLU A 131 -25.50 -5.09 -16.94
CA GLU A 131 -25.99 -5.24 -18.31
C GLU A 131 -25.57 -4.07 -19.22
N ILE A 132 -25.43 -2.87 -18.63
CA ILE A 132 -25.00 -1.64 -19.30
C ILE A 132 -23.56 -1.76 -19.77
N VAL A 133 -22.72 -2.42 -18.96
CA VAL A 133 -21.33 -2.71 -19.33
C VAL A 133 -21.31 -3.78 -20.39
N HIS A 134 -21.85 -4.97 -20.10
CA HIS A 134 -21.95 -6.04 -21.09
C HIS A 134 -22.90 -7.17 -20.62
N PRO A 135 -23.84 -7.65 -21.46
CA PRO A 135 -24.77 -8.72 -21.09
C PRO A 135 -24.10 -10.03 -20.65
N VAL A 136 -22.99 -10.41 -21.29
CA VAL A 136 -22.27 -11.65 -20.91
C VAL A 136 -21.60 -11.49 -19.55
N LEU A 137 -21.13 -10.28 -19.19
CA LEU A 137 -20.55 -10.05 -17.86
C LEU A 137 -21.62 -10.03 -16.79
N ALA A 138 -22.80 -9.48 -17.07
CA ALA A 138 -23.94 -9.57 -16.14
C ALA A 138 -24.30 -11.03 -15.82
N LYS A 139 -24.25 -11.92 -16.82
CA LYS A 139 -24.59 -13.35 -16.64
C LYS A 139 -23.45 -14.18 -16.05
N LYS A 140 -22.24 -14.08 -16.60
CA LYS A 140 -21.09 -14.92 -16.19
C LYS A 140 -20.35 -14.39 -14.97
N LYS A 141 -20.61 -13.13 -14.62
CA LYS A 141 -19.94 -12.35 -13.58
C LYS A 141 -18.45 -12.10 -13.90
N PRO A 142 -17.86 -11.02 -13.36
CA PRO A 142 -16.42 -10.78 -13.45
C PRO A 142 -15.61 -11.88 -12.77
N ASP A 143 -14.30 -11.96 -13.08
CA ASP A 143 -13.41 -12.88 -12.38
C ASP A 143 -13.02 -12.36 -10.99
N TYR A 144 -13.90 -12.61 -10.01
CA TYR A 144 -13.69 -12.17 -8.64
C TYR A 144 -12.43 -12.75 -7.98
N GLU A 145 -11.98 -13.93 -8.41
CA GLU A 145 -10.76 -14.53 -7.86
C GLU A 145 -9.55 -13.70 -8.28
N ALA A 146 -9.41 -13.44 -9.58
CA ALA A 146 -8.34 -12.60 -10.12
C ALA A 146 -8.37 -11.17 -9.57
N ILE A 147 -9.56 -10.58 -9.47
CA ILE A 147 -9.75 -9.22 -8.90
C ILE A 147 -9.27 -9.15 -7.45
N ASN A 148 -9.67 -10.12 -6.62
CA ASN A 148 -9.28 -10.14 -5.21
C ASN A 148 -7.77 -10.42 -5.06
N GLN A 149 -7.20 -11.26 -5.93
CA GLN A 149 -5.77 -11.56 -5.92
C GLN A 149 -4.94 -10.33 -6.31
N LEU A 150 -5.34 -9.60 -7.36
CA LEU A 150 -4.71 -8.33 -7.75
C LEU A 150 -4.81 -7.27 -6.64
N SER A 151 -5.94 -7.22 -5.92
CA SER A 151 -6.13 -6.30 -4.80
C SER A 151 -5.17 -6.61 -3.65
N LYS A 152 -4.99 -7.89 -3.29
CA LYS A 152 -4.00 -8.32 -2.29
C LYS A 152 -2.56 -7.99 -2.72
N VAL A 153 -2.21 -8.29 -3.97
CA VAL A 153 -0.87 -8.00 -4.50
C VAL A 153 -0.59 -6.50 -4.52
N ARG A 154 -1.58 -5.65 -4.79
CA ARG A 154 -1.43 -4.20 -4.65
C ARG A 154 -0.99 -3.85 -3.23
N ASP A 155 -1.68 -4.38 -2.22
CA ASP A 155 -1.41 -4.07 -0.82
C ASP A 155 -0.01 -4.57 -0.39
N ASP A 156 0.40 -5.76 -0.85
CA ASP A 156 1.74 -6.30 -0.64
C ASP A 156 2.83 -5.40 -1.26
N LEU A 157 2.62 -4.95 -2.50
CA LEU A 157 3.55 -4.05 -3.20
C LEU A 157 3.63 -2.68 -2.50
N MET A 158 2.50 -2.16 -2.03
CA MET A 158 2.42 -0.93 -1.25
C MET A 158 3.21 -1.03 0.05
N MET A 159 3.09 -2.15 0.76
CA MET A 159 3.87 -2.43 1.96
C MET A 159 5.37 -2.55 1.65
N ALA A 160 5.74 -3.05 0.46
CA ALA A 160 7.11 -3.07 -0.03
C ALA A 160 7.63 -1.70 -0.53
N GLY A 161 6.82 -0.63 -0.40
CA GLY A 161 7.17 0.73 -0.81
C GLY A 161 7.02 1.00 -2.32
N LEU A 162 6.36 0.12 -3.07
CA LEU A 162 6.03 0.32 -4.48
C LEU A 162 4.59 0.79 -4.61
N ARG A 163 4.31 1.73 -5.52
CA ARG A 163 2.95 2.24 -5.79
C ARG A 163 2.47 1.72 -7.15
N PRO A 164 1.94 0.48 -7.23
CA PRO A 164 1.53 -0.09 -8.50
C PRO A 164 0.26 0.58 -9.03
N ARG A 165 0.22 0.85 -10.34
CA ARG A 165 -1.01 1.26 -11.04
C ARG A 165 -1.59 0.06 -11.79
N LEU A 166 -2.37 -0.76 -11.09
CA LEU A 166 -2.90 -2.03 -11.62
C LEU A 166 -4.17 -1.86 -12.48
N ALA A 167 -4.40 -0.69 -13.08
CA ALA A 167 -5.65 -0.42 -13.80
C ALA A 167 -5.86 -1.37 -14.99
N THR A 168 -4.82 -1.62 -15.79
CA THR A 168 -4.88 -2.53 -16.94
C THR A 168 -5.13 -3.98 -16.53
N PRO A 169 -4.33 -4.61 -15.64
CA PRO A 169 -4.60 -5.98 -15.22
C PRO A 169 -5.93 -6.11 -14.47
N MET A 170 -6.36 -5.07 -13.73
CA MET A 170 -7.67 -5.07 -13.09
C MET A 170 -8.80 -5.04 -14.12
N LEU A 171 -8.70 -4.21 -15.15
CA LEU A 171 -9.68 -4.16 -16.24
C LEU A 171 -9.77 -5.52 -16.95
N LEU A 172 -8.63 -6.15 -17.25
CA LEU A 172 -8.60 -7.49 -17.84
C LEU A 172 -9.21 -8.55 -16.93
N ALA A 173 -8.99 -8.48 -15.61
CA ALA A 173 -9.65 -9.38 -14.66
C ALA A 173 -11.18 -9.17 -14.63
N ILE A 174 -11.65 -7.92 -14.71
CA ILE A 174 -13.08 -7.61 -14.82
C ILE A 174 -13.67 -8.19 -16.11
N LEU A 175 -12.94 -8.09 -17.21
CA LEU A 175 -13.36 -8.56 -18.53
C LEU A 175 -13.04 -10.04 -18.80
N GLY A 176 -12.36 -10.74 -17.88
CA GLY A 176 -11.67 -12.02 -18.14
C GLY A 176 -12.57 -13.19 -18.54
N ARG A 177 -13.90 -13.06 -18.38
CA ARG A 177 -14.88 -14.07 -18.82
C ARG A 177 -15.37 -13.87 -20.26
N LEU A 178 -14.91 -12.82 -20.93
CA LEU A 178 -15.14 -12.52 -22.34
C LEU A 178 -13.99 -13.03 -23.19
N LYS A 179 -14.29 -13.41 -24.43
CA LYS A 179 -13.25 -13.75 -25.43
C LYS A 179 -12.55 -12.50 -25.95
N ASP A 180 -11.33 -12.62 -26.44
CA ASP A 180 -10.51 -11.48 -26.89
C ASP A 180 -11.21 -10.58 -27.92
N ARG A 181 -11.93 -11.19 -28.88
CA ARG A 181 -12.72 -10.46 -29.87
C ARG A 181 -13.87 -9.67 -29.24
N GLU A 182 -14.51 -10.24 -28.21
CA GLU A 182 -15.59 -9.57 -27.45
C GLU A 182 -15.01 -8.44 -26.60
N GLN A 183 -13.85 -8.64 -25.97
CA GLN A 183 -13.15 -7.61 -25.20
C GLN A 183 -12.77 -6.41 -26.09
N SER A 184 -12.17 -6.66 -27.25
CA SER A 184 -11.81 -5.61 -28.21
C SER A 184 -13.02 -4.80 -28.66
N SER A 185 -14.11 -5.49 -29.06
CA SER A 185 -15.35 -4.85 -29.47
C SER A 185 -15.99 -4.02 -28.35
N LEU A 186 -15.98 -4.56 -27.12
CA LEU A 186 -16.51 -3.87 -25.95
C LEU A 186 -15.70 -2.62 -25.61
N LEU A 187 -14.36 -2.72 -25.56
CA LEU A 187 -13.50 -1.58 -25.25
C LEU A 187 -13.71 -0.44 -26.26
N GLY A 188 -13.84 -0.75 -27.55
CA GLY A 188 -14.18 0.24 -28.57
C GLY A 188 -15.52 0.95 -28.31
N LYS A 189 -16.57 0.19 -27.96
CA LYS A 189 -17.88 0.75 -27.58
C LYS A 189 -17.82 1.60 -26.32
N LEU A 190 -17.01 1.23 -25.34
CA LEU A 190 -16.81 1.98 -24.10
C LEU A 190 -15.94 3.24 -24.27
N GLY A 191 -15.66 3.64 -25.51
CA GLY A 191 -14.89 4.83 -25.83
C GLY A 191 -13.38 4.70 -25.53
N PHE A 192 -12.82 3.48 -25.52
CA PHE A 192 -11.37 3.28 -25.49
C PHE A 192 -10.77 3.56 -26.86
N ARG A 193 -9.65 4.27 -26.88
CA ARG A 193 -8.94 4.57 -28.14
C ARG A 193 -8.28 3.29 -28.65
N ALA A 194 -8.13 3.14 -29.97
CA ALA A 194 -7.51 1.95 -30.57
C ALA A 194 -6.16 1.59 -29.93
N ALA A 195 -5.25 2.58 -29.81
CA ALA A 195 -3.96 2.37 -29.16
C ALA A 195 -4.06 2.00 -27.66
N GLU A 196 -5.10 2.45 -26.96
CA GLU A 196 -5.36 2.07 -25.56
C GLU A 196 -5.83 0.61 -25.51
N THR A 197 -6.76 0.22 -26.38
CA THR A 197 -7.27 -1.15 -26.52
C THR A 197 -6.15 -2.13 -26.85
N ASP A 198 -5.30 -1.81 -27.83
CA ASP A 198 -4.19 -2.69 -28.23
C ASP A 198 -3.22 -2.93 -27.07
N ALA A 199 -2.86 -1.86 -26.35
CA ALA A 199 -1.98 -1.96 -25.19
C ALA A 199 -2.61 -2.74 -24.02
N ILE A 200 -3.94 -2.69 -23.86
CA ILE A 200 -4.66 -3.50 -22.87
C ILE A 200 -4.64 -4.98 -23.26
N LEU A 201 -4.96 -5.30 -24.52
CA LEU A 201 -5.09 -6.69 -24.96
C LEU A 201 -3.74 -7.39 -25.09
N SER A 202 -2.66 -6.69 -25.47
CA SER A 202 -1.31 -7.26 -25.54
C SER A 202 -0.65 -7.42 -24.15
N PHE A 203 -1.22 -6.85 -23.09
CA PHE A 203 -0.61 -6.81 -21.77
C PHE A 203 -0.31 -8.20 -21.19
N VAL A 204 -1.24 -9.16 -21.37
CA VAL A 204 -1.08 -10.53 -20.84
C VAL A 204 0.08 -11.23 -21.55
N GLU A 205 0.13 -11.14 -22.87
CA GLU A 205 1.20 -11.74 -23.68
C GLU A 205 2.57 -11.15 -23.31
N ASP A 206 2.65 -9.82 -23.16
CA ASP A 206 3.87 -9.12 -22.74
C ASP A 206 4.34 -9.56 -21.34
N ALA A 207 3.39 -9.71 -20.40
CA ALA A 207 3.70 -10.14 -19.05
C ALA A 207 4.17 -11.60 -19.04
N GLU A 208 3.50 -12.49 -19.77
CA GLU A 208 3.91 -13.89 -19.91
C GLU A 208 5.27 -14.04 -20.59
N ALA A 209 5.58 -13.22 -21.61
CA ALA A 209 6.90 -13.16 -22.22
C ALA A 209 7.97 -12.77 -21.19
N SER A 210 7.68 -11.76 -20.36
CA SER A 210 8.56 -11.35 -19.25
C SER A 210 8.76 -12.47 -18.22
N ALA A 211 7.72 -13.25 -17.92
CA ALA A 211 7.83 -14.41 -17.03
C ALA A 211 8.67 -15.53 -17.63
N LYS A 212 8.50 -15.83 -18.93
CA LYS A 212 9.31 -16.81 -19.65
C LYS A 212 10.78 -16.41 -19.65
N GLU A 213 11.08 -15.14 -19.92
CA GLU A 213 12.44 -14.62 -19.86
C GLU A 213 13.04 -14.74 -18.46
N LEU A 214 12.29 -14.36 -17.42
CA LEU A 214 12.67 -14.54 -16.01
C LEU A 214 13.00 -15.98 -15.65
N SER A 215 12.29 -16.96 -16.21
CA SER A 215 12.59 -18.38 -16.00
C SER A 215 13.71 -18.93 -16.90
N GLY A 216 14.18 -18.14 -17.86
CA GLY A 216 15.21 -18.55 -18.82
C GLY A 216 16.61 -18.65 -18.20
N LYS A 217 17.48 -19.42 -18.86
CA LYS A 217 18.87 -19.67 -18.42
C LYS A 217 19.69 -18.39 -18.23
N LYS A 218 19.45 -17.36 -19.07
CA LYS A 218 20.16 -16.06 -19.01
C LYS A 218 19.93 -15.33 -17.68
N LEU A 219 18.77 -15.51 -17.05
CA LEU A 219 18.41 -14.83 -15.81
C LEU A 219 18.50 -15.77 -14.59
N ASN A 220 19.27 -16.87 -14.69
CA ASN A 220 19.50 -17.78 -13.57
C ASN A 220 20.34 -17.13 -12.47
N ALA A 221 21.29 -16.27 -12.83
CA ALA A 221 22.06 -15.52 -11.86
C ALA A 221 21.16 -14.47 -11.18
N PRO A 222 21.13 -14.40 -9.83
CA PRO A 222 20.29 -13.44 -9.10
C PRO A 222 20.54 -11.98 -9.46
N ILE A 223 21.78 -11.60 -9.82
CA ILE A 223 22.11 -10.23 -10.22
C ILE A 223 21.47 -9.85 -11.57
N ASP A 224 21.43 -10.78 -12.53
CA ASP A 224 20.82 -10.53 -13.84
C ASP A 224 19.30 -10.50 -13.71
N ALA A 225 18.73 -11.40 -12.91
CA ALA A 225 17.32 -11.36 -12.56
C ALA A 225 16.95 -10.04 -11.84
N TYR A 226 17.78 -9.57 -10.89
CA TYR A 226 17.57 -8.29 -10.21
C TYR A 226 17.52 -7.13 -11.22
N LYS A 227 18.51 -7.02 -12.11
CA LYS A 227 18.59 -5.96 -13.13
C LYS A 227 17.42 -5.99 -14.10
N PHE A 228 16.93 -7.19 -14.43
CA PHE A 228 15.75 -7.33 -15.27
C PHE A 228 14.48 -6.86 -14.55
N ILE A 229 14.24 -7.34 -13.32
CA ILE A 229 13.04 -6.99 -12.54
C ILE A 229 13.01 -5.49 -12.20
N GLU A 230 14.17 -4.88 -11.92
CA GLU A 230 14.29 -3.44 -11.65
C GLU A 230 13.82 -2.56 -12.82
N LYS A 231 13.95 -3.06 -14.06
CA LYS A 231 13.47 -2.36 -15.27
C LYS A 231 12.03 -2.70 -15.64
N LEU A 232 11.44 -3.71 -15.00
CA LEU A 232 10.10 -4.16 -15.33
C LEU A 232 9.06 -3.14 -14.83
N PRO A 233 8.07 -2.76 -15.65
CA PRO A 233 6.94 -1.96 -15.19
C PRO A 233 6.25 -2.58 -13.97
N VAL A 234 5.92 -1.75 -12.98
CA VAL A 234 5.39 -2.19 -11.69
C VAL A 234 4.00 -2.84 -11.83
N ASP A 235 3.23 -2.45 -12.84
CA ASP A 235 1.95 -3.05 -13.20
C ASP A 235 2.10 -4.49 -13.71
N ARG A 236 3.09 -4.75 -14.60
CA ARG A 236 3.46 -6.10 -15.03
C ARG A 236 3.97 -6.94 -13.87
N LEU A 237 4.80 -6.36 -12.99
CA LEU A 237 5.27 -7.02 -11.78
C LEU A 237 4.09 -7.47 -10.89
N GLY A 238 3.11 -6.59 -10.68
CA GLY A 238 1.90 -6.89 -9.92
C GLY A 238 1.03 -7.95 -10.58
N TYR A 239 0.82 -7.89 -11.89
CA TYR A 239 0.11 -8.94 -12.61
C TYR A 239 0.80 -10.30 -12.48
N LEU A 240 2.13 -10.35 -12.65
CA LEU A 240 2.89 -11.59 -12.52
C LEU A 240 2.83 -12.17 -11.11
N LEU A 241 2.80 -11.35 -10.06
CA LEU A 241 2.61 -11.80 -8.69
C LEU A 241 1.22 -12.38 -8.43
N ALA A 242 0.20 -11.90 -9.16
CA ALA A 242 -1.18 -12.32 -8.99
C ALA A 242 -1.51 -13.59 -9.80
N GLU A 243 -1.18 -13.60 -11.09
CA GLU A 243 -1.76 -14.54 -12.07
C GLU A 243 -0.74 -15.49 -12.71
N THR A 244 0.57 -15.29 -12.51
CA THR A 244 1.54 -16.14 -13.22
C THR A 244 1.51 -17.59 -12.76
N ARG A 245 1.51 -18.51 -13.72
CA ARG A 245 1.70 -19.96 -13.46
C ARG A 245 3.17 -20.35 -13.38
N ASN A 246 4.09 -19.46 -13.73
CA ASN A 246 5.53 -19.73 -13.76
C ASN A 246 6.14 -19.59 -12.36
N SER A 247 6.26 -20.72 -11.64
CA SER A 247 6.78 -20.76 -10.27
C SER A 247 8.22 -20.25 -10.13
N ALA A 248 9.05 -20.42 -11.15
CA ALA A 248 10.43 -19.94 -11.16
C ALA A 248 10.49 -18.39 -11.26
N ALA A 249 9.70 -17.80 -12.15
CA ALA A 249 9.58 -16.34 -12.25
C ALA A 249 8.99 -15.74 -10.96
N LEU A 250 7.92 -16.34 -10.43
CA LEU A 250 7.28 -15.92 -9.19
C LEU A 250 8.26 -15.93 -8.00
N SER A 251 9.08 -16.98 -7.88
CA SER A 251 10.08 -17.10 -6.81
C SER A 251 11.15 -16.01 -6.89
N LYS A 252 11.61 -15.66 -8.11
CA LYS A 252 12.56 -14.56 -8.33
C LYS A 252 11.94 -13.19 -7.99
N ILE A 253 10.69 -12.97 -8.38
CA ILE A 253 9.97 -11.71 -8.06
C ILE A 253 9.78 -11.57 -6.53
N LYS A 254 9.36 -12.63 -5.84
CA LYS A 254 9.26 -12.62 -4.37
C LYS A 254 10.61 -12.39 -3.70
N ALA A 255 11.68 -12.99 -4.23
CA ALA A 255 13.04 -12.75 -3.74
C ALA A 255 13.49 -11.29 -3.97
N TYR A 256 13.15 -10.72 -5.12
CA TYR A 256 13.41 -9.31 -5.42
C TYR A 256 12.78 -8.39 -4.38
N LEU A 257 11.48 -8.57 -4.11
CA LEU A 257 10.74 -7.74 -3.16
C LEU A 257 11.24 -7.89 -1.72
N ASN A 258 11.38 -9.13 -1.24
CA ASN A 258 11.59 -9.41 0.18
C ASN A 258 13.07 -9.48 0.60
N LYS A 259 13.99 -9.72 -0.35
CA LYS A 259 15.42 -9.91 -0.04
C LYS A 259 16.30 -8.93 -0.80
N TRP A 260 16.19 -8.86 -2.12
CA TRP A 260 17.17 -8.13 -2.93
C TRP A 260 17.03 -6.61 -2.81
N ARG A 261 15.80 -6.08 -2.76
CA ARG A 261 15.57 -4.64 -2.55
C ARG A 261 16.06 -4.16 -1.18
N PRO A 262 15.72 -4.80 -0.04
CA PRO A 262 16.31 -4.45 1.25
C PRO A 262 17.84 -4.52 1.26
N LEU A 263 18.43 -5.54 0.63
CA LEU A 263 19.89 -5.65 0.50
C LEU A 263 20.48 -4.48 -0.30
N ARG A 264 19.84 -4.06 -1.40
CA ARG A 264 20.31 -2.90 -2.17
C ARG A 264 20.19 -1.60 -1.37
N ALA A 265 19.13 -1.42 -0.60
CA ALA A 265 18.99 -0.27 0.29
C ALA A 265 20.11 -0.21 1.35
N GLY A 266 20.60 -1.37 1.80
CA GLY A 266 21.72 -1.49 2.72
C GLY A 266 23.11 -1.27 2.12
N ILE A 267 23.24 -1.00 0.81
CA ILE A 267 24.54 -0.93 0.12
C ILE A 267 25.44 0.22 0.62
N GLY A 268 24.85 1.24 1.25
CA GLY A 268 25.62 2.33 1.88
C GLY A 268 26.61 1.82 2.93
N THR A 269 26.21 0.82 3.72
CA THR A 269 27.10 0.20 4.72
C THR A 269 28.31 -0.47 4.07
N VAL A 270 28.14 -1.08 2.89
CA VAL A 270 29.23 -1.71 2.13
C VAL A 270 30.18 -0.65 1.57
N ARG A 271 29.67 0.50 1.14
CA ARG A 271 30.50 1.63 0.69
C ARG A 271 31.36 2.19 1.82
N GLU A 272 30.78 2.36 3.01
CA GLU A 272 31.51 2.80 4.21
C GLU A 272 32.58 1.79 4.64
N GLU A 273 32.26 0.50 4.66
CA GLU A 273 33.21 -0.59 4.95
C GLU A 273 34.38 -0.59 3.95
N LEU A 274 34.11 -0.44 2.66
CA LEU A 274 35.14 -0.43 1.61
C LEU A 274 36.04 0.82 1.68
N THR A 275 35.48 1.96 2.05
CA THR A 275 36.24 3.20 2.28
C THR A 275 37.17 3.05 3.48
N ARG A 276 36.71 2.40 4.57
CA ARG A 276 37.53 2.11 5.75
C ARG A 276 38.69 1.16 5.45
N ILE A 277 38.53 0.25 4.50
CA ILE A 277 39.60 -0.65 4.02
C ILE A 277 40.66 0.12 3.19
N GLY A 278 40.41 1.38 2.84
CA GLY A 278 41.37 2.29 2.22
C GLY A 278 41.31 2.33 0.69
N MET A 279 40.20 1.88 0.08
CA MET A 279 40.01 1.98 -1.37
C MET A 279 39.48 3.39 -1.74
N PRO A 280 40.14 4.12 -2.65
CA PRO A 280 39.66 5.43 -3.10
C PRO A 280 38.40 5.30 -3.95
N GLU A 281 37.49 6.27 -3.83
CA GLU A 281 36.27 6.33 -4.65
C GLU A 281 36.61 6.48 -6.14
N GLY A 282 35.95 5.71 -6.99
CA GLY A 282 36.17 5.70 -8.43
C GLY A 282 35.54 4.50 -9.15
N PRO A 283 35.77 4.32 -10.45
CA PRO A 283 35.11 3.28 -11.24
C PRO A 283 35.36 1.85 -10.74
N LYS A 284 36.57 1.60 -10.21
CA LYS A 284 36.91 0.31 -9.60
C LYS A 284 36.20 0.10 -8.26
N PHE A 285 35.97 1.16 -7.49
CA PHE A 285 35.25 1.11 -6.23
C PHE A 285 33.80 0.69 -6.46
N ASP A 286 33.10 1.35 -7.39
CA ASP A 286 31.73 0.99 -7.75
C ASP A 286 31.63 -0.44 -8.30
N ALA A 287 32.61 -0.88 -9.10
CA ALA A 287 32.67 -2.26 -9.58
C ALA A 287 32.81 -3.28 -8.45
N VAL A 288 33.64 -3.00 -7.42
CA VAL A 288 33.78 -3.88 -6.25
C VAL A 288 32.50 -3.90 -5.41
N VAL A 289 31.84 -2.76 -5.25
CA VAL A 289 30.54 -2.67 -4.55
C VAL A 289 29.46 -3.49 -5.26
N GLU A 290 29.37 -3.37 -6.59
CA GLU A 290 28.42 -4.15 -7.40
C GLU A 290 28.75 -5.65 -7.40
N GLN A 291 30.03 -6.03 -7.42
CA GLN A 291 30.44 -7.42 -7.25
C GLN A 291 30.09 -7.96 -5.86
N MET A 292 30.27 -7.15 -4.82
CA MET A 292 29.90 -7.53 -3.47
C MET A 292 28.39 -7.72 -3.35
N PHE A 293 27.60 -6.82 -3.93
CA PHE A 293 26.16 -6.97 -4.01
C PHE A 293 25.75 -8.26 -4.74
N ALA A 294 26.37 -8.57 -5.89
CA ALA A 294 26.12 -9.82 -6.60
C ALA A 294 26.44 -11.08 -5.77
N LEU A 295 27.50 -11.03 -4.94
CA LEU A 295 27.82 -12.12 -4.00
C LEU A 295 26.80 -12.24 -2.87
N GLN A 296 26.31 -11.10 -2.35
CA GLN A 296 25.26 -11.06 -1.32
C GLN A 296 23.93 -11.62 -1.83
N LEU A 297 23.58 -11.37 -3.09
CA LEU A 297 22.39 -11.95 -3.71
C LEU A 297 22.45 -13.49 -3.79
N ASN A 298 23.65 -14.06 -3.91
CA ASN A 298 23.89 -15.51 -3.84
C ASN A 298 23.99 -16.03 -2.39
N GLY A 299 23.75 -15.18 -1.39
CA GLY A 299 23.75 -15.55 0.02
C GLY A 299 25.14 -15.58 0.68
N ARG A 300 26.19 -15.06 0.03
CA ARG A 300 27.54 -14.94 0.59
C ARG A 300 27.77 -13.58 1.25
N GLY A 301 28.56 -13.51 2.33
CA GLY A 301 28.89 -12.22 2.97
C GLY A 301 27.70 -11.62 3.74
N LYS A 302 27.00 -12.46 4.51
CA LYS A 302 25.89 -12.00 5.36
C LYS A 302 26.41 -11.37 6.65
N THR A 303 27.50 -11.91 7.21
CA THR A 303 28.11 -11.38 8.43
C THR A 303 29.13 -10.28 8.11
N PRO A 304 29.31 -9.28 8.99
CA PRO A 304 30.29 -8.22 8.80
C PRO A 304 31.71 -8.76 8.54
N GLU A 305 32.11 -9.82 9.24
CA GLU A 305 33.43 -10.44 9.11
C GLU A 305 33.63 -11.11 7.74
N GLU A 306 32.62 -11.82 7.24
CA GLU A 306 32.67 -12.40 5.89
C GLU A 306 32.68 -11.32 4.81
N ARG A 307 31.92 -10.23 5.00
CA ARG A 307 31.93 -9.10 4.06
C ARG A 307 33.30 -8.48 3.97
N GLU A 308 33.93 -8.18 5.10
CA GLU A 308 35.25 -7.56 5.13
C GLU A 308 36.31 -8.44 4.46
N LYS A 309 36.30 -9.75 4.73
CA LYS A 309 37.21 -10.71 4.07
C LYS A 309 37.00 -10.75 2.54
N THR A 310 35.75 -10.65 2.10
CA THR A 310 35.39 -10.67 0.68
C THR A 310 35.78 -9.36 0.00
N LEU A 311 35.52 -8.21 0.63
CA LEU A 311 35.90 -6.88 0.15
C LEU A 311 37.42 -6.73 0.04
N ARG A 312 38.19 -7.25 1.00
CA ARG A 312 39.66 -7.28 0.94
C ARG A 312 40.18 -8.14 -0.22
N LYS A 313 39.55 -9.30 -0.46
CA LYS A 313 39.88 -10.16 -1.60
C LYS A 313 39.58 -9.50 -2.95
N LEU A 314 38.47 -8.77 -3.05
CA LEU A 314 38.06 -8.08 -4.27
C LEU A 314 38.84 -6.77 -4.53
N SER A 315 39.27 -6.08 -3.47
CA SER A 315 40.07 -4.84 -3.57
C SER A 315 41.57 -5.09 -3.78
N GLY A 316 42.06 -6.32 -3.54
CA GLY A 316 43.48 -6.68 -3.70
C GLY A 316 44.40 -6.15 -2.60
N ILE A 317 43.85 -5.60 -1.51
CA ILE A 317 44.60 -5.06 -0.37
C ILE A 317 44.89 -6.22 0.60
N LYS A 318 46.18 -6.60 0.76
CA LYS A 318 46.63 -7.68 1.65
C LYS A 318 46.43 -7.32 3.13
N GLU A 319 46.21 -8.35 3.95
CA GLU A 319 46.17 -8.23 5.42
C GLU A 319 47.37 -7.45 5.96
N ALA A 320 47.12 -6.39 6.72
CA ALA A 320 48.09 -5.97 7.74
C ALA A 320 48.21 -7.14 8.74
N PRO A 321 49.42 -7.63 9.04
CA PRO A 321 49.59 -8.79 9.90
C PRO A 321 48.96 -8.50 11.26
N LYS A 322 48.23 -9.47 11.81
CA LYS A 322 47.85 -9.45 13.24
C LYS A 322 49.10 -9.13 14.04
N GLN A 323 49.10 -7.96 14.70
CA GLN A 323 50.11 -7.67 15.71
C GLN A 323 49.99 -8.78 16.76
N LYS A 324 50.98 -9.69 16.77
CA LYS A 324 51.21 -10.57 17.91
C LYS A 324 51.45 -9.66 19.09
N GLU A 325 50.58 -9.72 20.10
CA GLU A 325 50.86 -9.18 21.41
C GLU A 325 52.21 -9.74 21.87
N ALA A 326 53.23 -8.89 21.87
CA ALA A 326 54.50 -9.17 22.49
C ALA A 326 54.27 -9.15 24.01
N LYS A 327 53.93 -10.29 24.60
CA LYS A 327 54.09 -10.50 26.05
C LYS A 327 55.58 -10.56 26.36
N GLY A 328 56.14 -9.37 26.59
CA GLY A 328 57.45 -9.18 27.21
C GLY A 328 57.46 -9.77 28.62
N LYS A 329 58.55 -10.48 28.92
CA LYS A 329 58.87 -11.17 30.16
C LYS A 329 59.00 -10.19 31.34
N GLU A 330 58.31 -10.46 32.45
CA GLU A 330 58.81 -10.12 33.78
C GLU A 330 59.27 -11.40 34.48
N LYS A 331 60.54 -11.42 34.92
CA LYS A 331 61.14 -12.48 35.72
C LYS A 331 60.92 -12.19 37.22
N LYS A 332 60.55 -13.25 37.93
CA LYS A 332 60.36 -13.44 39.37
C LYS A 332 61.50 -12.93 40.28
N ALA A 333 61.11 -12.40 41.43
CA ALA A 333 61.52 -12.79 42.79
C ALA A 333 60.36 -12.39 43.74
N GLY A 334 59.88 -13.10 44.76
CA GLY A 334 60.31 -14.33 45.41
C GLY A 334 60.01 -14.27 46.92
N LYS A 335 58.83 -14.77 47.34
CA LYS A 335 58.47 -15.41 48.63
C LYS A 335 58.22 -14.63 49.95
N SER A 336 57.21 -15.19 50.65
CA SER A 336 56.83 -15.17 52.08
C SER A 336 55.98 -13.96 52.54
N SER A 337 54.85 -14.09 53.22
CA SER A 337 54.35 -15.16 54.10
C SER A 337 52.82 -15.11 54.24
N GLU A 338 52.19 -16.29 54.35
CA GLU A 338 50.87 -16.47 54.97
C GLU A 338 50.96 -16.20 56.48
N LYS A 339 49.94 -15.54 57.07
CA LYS A 339 49.33 -15.94 58.36
C LYS A 339 48.14 -15.05 58.78
N ALA A 340 47.15 -15.72 59.38
CA ALA A 340 46.07 -15.24 60.27
C ALA A 340 44.97 -14.40 59.59
N HIS A 341 43.81 -14.97 59.23
CA HIS A 341 42.74 -15.51 60.09
C HIS A 341 42.28 -14.51 61.17
N ASP A 342 41.11 -13.93 60.90
CA ASP A 342 39.97 -13.86 61.83
C ASP A 342 40.21 -13.25 63.21
N ALA A 343 39.77 -11.99 63.38
CA ALA A 343 39.56 -11.38 64.69
C ALA A 343 38.23 -10.60 64.69
N LEU A 344 37.21 -11.28 65.22
CA LEU A 344 35.95 -10.73 65.69
C LEU A 344 36.16 -9.66 66.79
N MET A 345 35.27 -8.65 66.72
CA MET A 345 34.56 -8.04 67.85
C MET A 345 35.28 -7.17 68.90
N LYS A 346 34.74 -5.93 68.98
CA LYS A 346 34.43 -5.09 70.16
C LYS A 346 35.46 -4.05 70.62
N MET A 347 35.13 -2.79 70.34
CA MET A 347 34.81 -1.78 71.37
C MET A 347 33.53 -1.05 70.89
N GLN A 348 32.36 -1.26 71.54
CA GLN A 348 31.74 -0.36 72.53
C GLN A 348 31.58 1.09 72.01
N GLY A 349 30.42 1.75 71.96
CA GLY A 349 29.06 1.47 72.41
C GLY A 349 28.09 2.51 71.82
N LYS A 350 26.83 2.09 71.66
CA LYS A 350 25.61 2.89 71.37
C LYS A 350 25.23 3.78 72.59
N PRO A 351 24.13 4.59 72.62
CA PRO A 351 22.99 4.72 71.70
C PRO A 351 22.56 6.20 71.45
N LYS A 352 21.65 6.53 70.52
CA LYS A 352 20.17 6.50 70.59
C LYS A 352 19.70 6.90 69.17
N GLY A 353 18.71 6.30 68.50
CA GLY A 353 17.38 5.82 68.86
C GLY A 353 16.46 6.32 67.73
N LYS A 354 16.19 5.58 66.64
CA LYS A 354 15.10 4.59 66.40
C LYS A 354 13.68 5.22 66.30
N PRO A 355 12.69 4.58 65.62
CA PRO A 355 12.26 4.94 64.24
C PRO A 355 10.73 4.91 63.96
N SER A 356 10.30 5.45 62.79
CA SER A 356 9.09 5.10 61.97
C SER A 356 7.69 5.16 62.63
N PRO A 357 6.51 4.94 61.95
CA PRO A 357 6.18 4.68 60.52
C PRO A 357 4.94 5.46 59.96
N ALA A 358 4.62 5.29 58.66
CA ALA A 358 3.26 5.18 58.03
C ALA A 358 3.35 5.62 56.54
N ALA A 359 3.21 4.77 55.51
CA ALA A 359 2.04 4.01 55.05
C ALA A 359 0.83 4.87 54.64
N ALA A 360 0.65 5.11 53.33
CA ALA A 360 -0.60 4.79 52.61
C ALA A 360 -0.54 5.20 51.13
N ALA A 361 -0.96 4.28 50.28
CA ALA A 361 -1.16 4.43 48.85
C ALA A 361 -2.48 5.16 48.53
N HIS A 362 -2.51 5.92 47.42
CA HIS A 362 -3.76 6.36 46.79
C HIS A 362 -3.94 5.71 45.41
N LYS A 363 -5.06 5.01 45.26
CA LYS A 363 -5.66 4.51 44.01
C LYS A 363 -7.01 5.23 43.78
N PRO A 364 -7.64 5.08 42.60
CA PRO A 364 -8.46 6.10 41.94
C PRO A 364 -9.93 6.12 42.40
N VAL A 365 -10.64 7.21 42.07
CA VAL A 365 -12.07 7.39 42.33
C VAL A 365 -12.89 7.06 41.09
N VAL A 366 -13.75 6.05 41.22
CA VAL A 366 -14.98 5.84 40.45
C VAL A 366 -16.14 5.93 41.45
N LYS A 367 -17.22 6.65 41.13
CA LYS A 367 -18.51 6.53 41.83
C LYS A 367 -19.61 6.26 40.82
N SER A 368 -20.30 5.14 41.03
CA SER A 368 -21.58 4.76 40.46
C SER A 368 -22.69 5.01 41.50
N GLY A 369 -23.87 5.42 41.04
CA GLY A 369 -25.12 5.48 41.81
C GLY A 369 -26.21 4.71 41.06
N LYS A 370 -26.92 3.84 41.77
CA LYS A 370 -27.86 2.79 41.32
C LYS A 370 -29.32 3.28 41.13
N PRO A 371 -30.23 2.44 40.56
CA PRO A 371 -31.53 2.82 40.00
C PRO A 371 -32.75 2.51 40.89
N VAL A 372 -33.93 3.01 40.51
CA VAL A 372 -35.27 2.62 41.04
C VAL A 372 -36.29 2.48 39.89
N ALA A 373 -37.33 1.70 40.13
CA ALA A 373 -38.06 0.80 39.24
C ALA A 373 -39.29 1.34 38.47
N LYS A 374 -39.62 0.52 37.44
CA LYS A 374 -40.87 0.26 36.70
C LYS A 374 -42.21 0.80 37.26
N ALA A 375 -43.06 1.26 36.34
CA ALA A 375 -44.49 0.95 36.31
C ALA A 375 -45.02 0.87 34.87
N LYS A 376 -45.72 -0.23 34.55
CA LYS A 376 -46.52 -0.46 33.34
C LYS A 376 -47.86 0.29 33.45
N ARG A 377 -48.44 0.70 32.32
CA ARG A 377 -49.89 0.50 32.06
C ARG A 377 -50.18 0.46 30.56
N LYS A 378 -50.95 -0.57 30.19
CA LYS A 378 -51.66 -0.75 28.91
C LYS A 378 -52.77 0.30 28.77
N LYS A 379 -53.00 0.77 27.55
CA LYS A 379 -54.21 0.43 26.80
C LYS A 379 -53.90 0.49 25.31
#